data_AF-A0A5B2XSR6-F1
#
_entry.id   AF-A0A5B2XSR6-F1
#
_cell.length_a   1.000
_cell.length_b   1.000
_cell.length_c   1.000
_cell.angle_alpha   90.00
_cell.angle_beta   90.00
_cell.angle_gamma   90.00
#
_symmetry.space_group_name_H-M   'P 1'
#
loop_
_entity.id
_entity.type
_entity.pdbx_description
1 polymer ?
#
loop_
_entity_poly.entity_id
_entity_poly.type
_entity_poly.pdbx_seq_one_letter_code
_entity_poly.pdbx_strand_id
1 'polypeptide(L)'
;MYVEKLDEAVLAGQLRAEEGRLLDRFERYAADILDRYVPPGLRRGDSLVFAELYAAGVTPPAEEPRRRLIAALLAGETEARGPLRLTRAQSIRLAEVFERLGAGLGRERLPLHAAHAFDRAAGLYLQVEENGGRDRCLLARSRARHRARPPGVVKALEAVSDLLAGYGYQPYRLFGFVLVQLAVFILLLTQISDTAVGQDAYMVLMNYLNPLGFGDTRDMPHSTWVLFVIEGYSGSVSLSIFFALLVRKWFRL
;
A
#
# COMPACT_ATOMS: atom_id res chain seq x y z
N MET A 1 -5.42 -24.04 -20.15
CA MET A 1 -5.97 -22.96 -21.01
C MET A 1 -5.86 -21.51 -20.48
N TYR A 2 -5.86 -21.21 -19.17
CA TYR A 2 -5.38 -19.89 -18.65
C TYR A 2 -4.08 -20.06 -17.86
N VAL A 3 -4.09 -20.98 -16.90
CA VAL A 3 -2.93 -21.20 -16.03
C VAL A 3 -1.71 -21.71 -16.81
N GLU A 4 -1.90 -22.54 -17.84
CA GLU A 4 -0.82 -22.91 -18.78
C GLU A 4 -0.13 -21.69 -19.39
N LYS A 5 -0.88 -20.68 -19.87
CA LYS A 5 -0.29 -19.46 -20.44
C LYS A 5 0.44 -18.63 -19.39
N LEU A 6 -0.05 -18.68 -18.16
CA LEU A 6 0.58 -18.00 -17.04
C LEU A 6 1.87 -18.74 -16.62
N ASP A 7 1.88 -20.08 -16.67
CA ASP A 7 3.07 -20.91 -16.44
C ASP A 7 4.09 -20.74 -17.57
N GLU A 8 3.66 -20.69 -18.83
CA GLU A 8 4.48 -20.37 -20.00
C GLU A 8 5.14 -18.99 -19.86
N ALA A 9 4.38 -17.96 -19.51
CA ALA A 9 4.90 -16.60 -19.32
C ALA A 9 5.91 -16.53 -18.15
N VAL A 10 5.74 -17.35 -17.12
CA VAL A 10 6.72 -17.49 -16.03
C VAL A 10 7.99 -18.18 -16.51
N LEU A 11 7.86 -19.31 -17.21
CA LEU A 11 9.00 -20.07 -17.73
C LEU A 11 9.81 -19.25 -18.76
N ALA A 12 9.12 -18.45 -19.57
CA ALA A 12 9.73 -17.54 -20.54
C ALA A 12 10.33 -16.26 -19.90
N GLY A 13 10.11 -16.02 -18.60
CA GLY A 13 10.55 -14.79 -17.93
C GLY A 13 9.82 -13.52 -18.37
N GLN A 14 8.71 -13.66 -19.12
CA GLN A 14 7.94 -12.57 -19.72
C GLN A 14 6.75 -12.13 -18.86
N LEU A 15 6.52 -12.80 -17.72
CA LEU A 15 5.39 -12.55 -16.83
C LEU A 15 5.15 -11.05 -16.58
N ARG A 16 6.19 -10.27 -16.28
CA ARG A 16 6.02 -8.84 -15.96
C ARG A 16 5.41 -8.02 -17.11
N ALA A 17 5.74 -8.36 -18.36
CA ALA A 17 5.21 -7.67 -19.53
C ALA A 17 3.81 -8.16 -19.89
N GLU A 18 3.50 -9.44 -19.60
CA GLU A 18 2.25 -10.08 -20.00
C GLU A 18 1.18 -10.11 -18.91
N GLU A 19 1.54 -9.93 -17.64
CA GLU A 19 0.63 -10.13 -16.51
C GLU A 19 -0.60 -9.24 -16.60
N GLY A 20 -0.46 -8.01 -17.10
CA GLY A 20 -1.61 -7.12 -17.33
C GLY A 20 -2.61 -7.71 -18.33
N ARG A 21 -2.12 -8.21 -19.47
CA ARG A 21 -2.96 -8.87 -20.49
C ARG A 21 -3.58 -10.17 -19.98
N LEU A 22 -2.85 -10.91 -19.14
CA LEU A 22 -3.35 -12.11 -18.49
C LEU A 22 -4.47 -11.76 -17.50
N LEU A 23 -4.31 -10.70 -16.70
CA LEU A 23 -5.35 -10.21 -15.80
C LEU A 23 -6.62 -9.78 -16.58
N ASP A 24 -6.47 -9.07 -17.70
CA ASP A 24 -7.62 -8.70 -18.56
C ASP A 24 -8.33 -9.94 -19.14
N ARG A 25 -7.59 -11.02 -19.40
CA ARG A 25 -8.18 -12.31 -19.82
C ARG A 25 -8.86 -13.00 -18.64
N PHE A 26 -8.29 -12.94 -17.45
CA PHE A 26 -8.89 -13.47 -16.23
C PHE A 26 -10.24 -12.79 -15.94
N GLU A 27 -10.32 -11.46 -16.03
CA GLU A 27 -11.56 -10.72 -15.80
C GLU A 27 -12.66 -11.10 -16.80
N ARG A 28 -12.31 -11.27 -18.08
CA ARG A 28 -13.24 -11.77 -19.10
C ARG A 28 -13.70 -13.20 -18.80
N TYR A 29 -12.78 -14.07 -18.40
CA TYR A 29 -13.12 -15.45 -18.05
C TYR A 29 -14.04 -15.53 -16.81
N ALA A 30 -13.83 -14.66 -15.83
CA ALA A 30 -14.72 -14.54 -14.68
C ALA A 30 -16.13 -14.05 -15.09
N ALA A 31 -16.23 -13.11 -16.02
CA ALA A 31 -17.51 -12.65 -16.57
C ALA A 31 -18.24 -13.78 -17.32
N ASP A 32 -17.55 -14.52 -18.20
CA ASP A 32 -18.14 -15.65 -18.93
C ASP A 32 -18.66 -16.75 -17.98
N ILE A 33 -17.98 -16.98 -16.86
CA ILE A 33 -18.44 -17.92 -15.84
C ILE A 33 -19.67 -17.39 -15.10
N LEU A 34 -19.67 -16.11 -14.73
CA LEU A 34 -20.83 -15.47 -14.10
C LEU A 34 -22.09 -15.59 -14.96
N ASP A 35 -21.97 -15.41 -16.29
CA ASP A 35 -23.10 -15.51 -17.22
C ASP A 35 -23.69 -16.93 -17.28
N ARG A 36 -22.89 -17.95 -17.01
CA ARG A 36 -23.31 -19.37 -17.00
C ARG A 36 -23.65 -19.88 -15.61
N TYR A 37 -23.33 -19.11 -14.57
CA TYR A 37 -23.43 -19.55 -13.19
C TYR A 37 -24.89 -19.53 -12.73
N VAL A 38 -25.43 -20.72 -12.48
CA VAL A 38 -26.73 -20.88 -11.81
C VAL A 38 -26.47 -21.04 -10.32
N PRO A 39 -26.89 -20.09 -9.46
CA PRO A 39 -26.62 -20.16 -8.04
C PRO A 39 -27.31 -21.41 -7.45
N PRO A 40 -26.64 -22.14 -6.53
CA PRO A 40 -27.31 -23.17 -5.76
C PRO A 40 -28.46 -22.54 -4.96
N GLY A 41 -29.51 -23.33 -4.68
CA GLY A 41 -30.71 -22.89 -3.95
C GLY A 41 -30.44 -22.47 -2.49
N LEU A 42 -31.41 -22.70 -1.60
CA LEU A 42 -31.36 -22.27 -0.18
C LEU A 42 -29.98 -22.49 0.48
N ARG A 43 -29.28 -21.38 0.77
CA ARG A 43 -28.01 -21.38 1.51
C ARG A 43 -28.26 -21.72 2.99
N ARG A 44 -27.45 -22.61 3.55
CA ARG A 44 -27.42 -22.88 4.99
C ARG A 44 -26.42 -21.93 5.67
N GLY A 45 -26.94 -20.92 6.38
CA GLY A 45 -26.19 -20.04 7.31
C GLY A 45 -25.17 -19.07 6.68
N ASP A 46 -24.29 -18.50 7.53
CA ASP A 46 -23.21 -17.55 7.18
C ASP A 46 -22.00 -18.19 6.46
N SER A 47 -22.24 -19.27 5.70
CA SER A 47 -21.20 -19.96 4.92
C SER A 47 -21.06 -19.33 3.52
N LEU A 48 -19.85 -19.39 2.97
CA LEU A 48 -19.55 -19.03 1.58
C LEU A 48 -19.72 -20.27 0.69
N VAL A 49 -20.20 -20.08 -0.55
CA VAL A 49 -20.52 -21.19 -1.48
C VAL A 49 -19.27 -21.97 -1.87
N PHE A 50 -18.14 -21.29 -2.06
CA PHE A 50 -16.90 -21.91 -2.51
C PHE A 50 -15.88 -22.09 -1.39
N ALA A 51 -16.33 -22.28 -0.14
CA ALA A 51 -15.45 -22.41 1.03
C ALA A 51 -14.33 -23.45 0.85
N GLU A 52 -14.62 -24.58 0.20
CA GLU A 52 -13.64 -25.63 -0.09
C GLU A 52 -12.52 -25.17 -1.04
N LEU A 53 -12.86 -24.38 -2.07
CA LEU A 53 -11.89 -23.83 -3.02
C LEU A 53 -10.99 -22.80 -2.33
N TYR A 54 -11.54 -22.01 -1.40
CA TYR A 54 -10.75 -21.06 -0.62
C TYR A 54 -9.78 -21.77 0.33
N ALA A 55 -10.23 -22.83 1.02
CA ALA A 55 -9.37 -23.63 1.88
C ALA A 55 -8.22 -24.27 1.08
N ALA A 56 -8.52 -24.83 -0.09
CA ALA A 56 -7.53 -25.42 -0.98
C ALA A 56 -6.49 -24.41 -1.51
N GLY A 57 -6.89 -23.16 -1.76
CA GLY A 57 -5.99 -22.08 -2.19
C GLY A 57 -5.09 -21.53 -1.07
N VAL A 58 -5.49 -21.67 0.19
CA VAL A 58 -4.77 -21.11 1.35
C VAL A 58 -3.82 -22.13 2.00
N THR A 59 -3.97 -23.44 1.74
CA THR A 59 -3.21 -24.49 2.43
C THR A 59 -1.92 -24.87 1.68
N PRO A 60 -0.72 -24.56 2.21
CA PRO A 60 0.55 -25.14 1.75
C PRO A 60 0.85 -26.48 2.46
N PRO A 61 1.66 -27.38 1.88
CA PRO A 61 2.29 -27.35 0.56
C PRO A 61 1.44 -28.12 -0.46
N ALA A 62 0.91 -27.41 -1.45
CA ALA A 62 0.27 -28.04 -2.60
C ALA A 62 1.29 -28.22 -3.72
N GLU A 63 1.17 -29.30 -4.51
CA GLU A 63 2.00 -29.54 -5.70
C GLU A 63 1.82 -28.43 -6.77
N GLU A 64 0.67 -27.75 -6.77
CA GLU A 64 0.32 -26.71 -7.76
C GLU A 64 -0.28 -25.44 -7.08
N PRO A 65 0.51 -24.67 -6.31
CA PRO A 65 -0.01 -23.58 -5.47
C PRO A 65 -0.67 -22.47 -6.29
N ARG A 66 -0.07 -22.13 -7.43
CA ARG A 66 -0.57 -21.10 -8.35
C ARG A 66 -1.92 -21.43 -8.96
N ARG A 67 -2.12 -22.67 -9.44
CA ARG A 67 -3.40 -23.11 -10.01
C ARG A 67 -4.52 -23.01 -8.99
N ARG A 68 -4.27 -23.44 -7.76
CA ARG A 68 -5.24 -23.35 -6.66
C ARG A 68 -5.55 -21.90 -6.28
N LEU A 69 -4.53 -21.03 -6.23
CA LEU A 69 -4.72 -19.60 -5.95
C LEU A 69 -5.56 -18.91 -7.02
N ILE A 70 -5.32 -19.18 -8.31
CA ILE A 70 -6.10 -18.62 -9.42
C ILE A 70 -7.54 -19.18 -9.42
N ALA A 71 -7.72 -20.47 -9.16
CA ALA A 71 -9.04 -21.08 -9.05
C ALA A 71 -9.83 -20.49 -7.87
N ALA A 72 -9.19 -20.30 -6.71
CA ALA A 72 -9.79 -19.68 -5.55
C ALA A 72 -10.12 -18.19 -5.79
N LEU A 73 -9.25 -17.46 -6.51
CA LEU A 73 -9.52 -16.07 -6.91
C LEU A 73 -10.73 -15.98 -7.83
N LEU A 74 -10.84 -16.90 -8.78
CA LEU A 74 -11.98 -16.99 -9.71
C LEU A 74 -13.28 -17.29 -8.96
N ALA A 75 -13.25 -18.24 -8.02
CA ALA A 75 -14.38 -18.52 -7.13
C ALA A 75 -14.78 -17.31 -6.28
N GLY A 76 -13.79 -16.55 -5.81
CA GLY A 76 -14.03 -15.30 -5.08
C GLY A 76 -14.72 -14.24 -5.94
N GLU A 77 -14.27 -14.07 -7.19
CA GLU A 77 -14.88 -13.14 -8.14
C GLU A 77 -16.34 -13.52 -8.46
N THR A 78 -16.60 -14.82 -8.67
CA THR A 78 -17.95 -15.29 -8.98
C THR A 78 -18.89 -15.13 -7.79
N GLU A 79 -18.40 -15.34 -6.58
CA GLU A 79 -19.20 -15.13 -5.36
C GLU A 79 -19.42 -13.65 -5.04
N ALA A 80 -18.42 -12.80 -5.24
CA ALA A 80 -18.51 -11.35 -4.99
C ALA A 80 -19.45 -10.64 -5.97
N ARG A 81 -19.47 -11.07 -7.23
CA ARG A 81 -20.28 -10.49 -8.31
C ARG A 81 -21.56 -11.29 -8.62
N GLY A 82 -21.79 -12.38 -7.89
CA GLY A 82 -22.93 -13.26 -8.10
C GLY A 82 -24.27 -12.56 -7.85
N PRO A 83 -25.38 -13.16 -8.32
CA PRO A 83 -26.72 -12.58 -8.15
C PRO A 83 -27.19 -12.56 -6.68
N LEU A 84 -26.54 -13.32 -5.80
CA LEU A 84 -26.91 -13.43 -4.39
C LEU A 84 -26.25 -12.30 -3.60
N ARG A 85 -27.06 -11.49 -2.92
CA ARG A 85 -26.56 -10.49 -1.97
C ARG A 85 -25.91 -11.19 -0.78
N LEU A 86 -24.66 -10.80 -0.49
CA LEU A 86 -23.92 -11.28 0.67
C LEU A 86 -24.41 -10.59 1.95
N THR A 87 -24.49 -11.34 3.05
CA THR A 87 -24.68 -10.74 4.37
C THR A 87 -23.42 -9.98 4.79
N ARG A 88 -23.53 -9.07 5.78
CA ARG A 88 -22.36 -8.35 6.32
C ARG A 88 -21.24 -9.31 6.75
N ALA A 89 -21.60 -10.40 7.43
CA ALA A 89 -20.65 -11.41 7.90
C ALA A 89 -19.98 -12.15 6.71
N GLN A 90 -20.74 -12.48 5.66
CA GLN A 90 -20.20 -13.09 4.46
C GLN A 90 -19.26 -12.14 3.70
N SER A 91 -19.61 -10.86 3.56
CA SER A 91 -18.74 -9.86 2.92
C SER A 91 -17.41 -9.70 3.65
N ILE A 92 -17.42 -9.67 4.99
CA ILE A 92 -16.19 -9.64 5.79
C ILE A 92 -15.35 -10.90 5.56
N ARG A 93 -15.97 -12.10 5.64
CA ARG A 93 -15.26 -13.37 5.41
C ARG A 93 -14.67 -13.45 4.01
N LEU A 94 -15.41 -13.00 3.00
CA LEU A 94 -14.94 -13.00 1.62
C LEU A 94 -13.80 -11.98 1.44
N ALA A 95 -13.85 -10.82 2.10
CA ALA A 95 -12.76 -9.85 2.11
C ALA A 95 -11.46 -10.45 2.70
N GLU A 96 -11.56 -11.16 3.82
CA GLU A 96 -10.42 -11.88 4.43
C GLU A 96 -9.86 -12.99 3.54
N VAL A 97 -10.73 -13.67 2.78
CA VAL A 97 -10.30 -14.64 1.75
C VAL A 97 -9.50 -13.92 0.68
N PHE A 98 -10.00 -12.82 0.11
CA PHE A 98 -9.27 -12.05 -0.89
C PHE A 98 -7.95 -11.47 -0.36
N GLU A 99 -7.89 -11.04 0.90
CA GLU A 99 -6.64 -10.57 1.53
C GLU A 99 -5.59 -11.70 1.58
N ARG A 100 -6.01 -12.91 2.00
CA ARG A 100 -5.14 -14.09 2.03
C ARG A 100 -4.70 -14.53 0.63
N LEU A 101 -5.61 -14.52 -0.34
CA LEU A 101 -5.30 -14.84 -1.73
C LEU A 101 -4.32 -13.82 -2.33
N GLY A 102 -4.51 -12.53 -2.06
CA GLY A 102 -3.58 -11.47 -2.49
C GLY A 102 -2.18 -11.67 -1.93
N ALA A 103 -2.07 -12.07 -0.65
CA ALA A 103 -0.79 -12.40 -0.05
C ALA A 103 -0.15 -13.65 -0.70
N GLY A 104 -0.93 -14.70 -0.99
CA GLY A 104 -0.49 -15.91 -1.69
C GLY A 104 0.02 -15.62 -3.10
N LEU A 105 -0.76 -14.89 -3.90
CA LEU A 105 -0.40 -14.48 -5.27
C LEU A 105 0.87 -13.61 -5.28
N GLY A 106 1.03 -12.75 -4.26
CA GLY A 106 2.24 -11.96 -4.08
C GLY A 106 3.49 -12.81 -3.85
N ARG A 107 3.38 -13.95 -3.14
CA ARG A 107 4.49 -14.90 -2.95
C ARG A 107 4.81 -15.67 -4.23
N GLU A 108 3.79 -15.98 -5.02
CA GLU A 108 3.92 -16.61 -6.35
C GLU A 108 4.39 -15.66 -7.46
N ARG A 109 4.84 -14.44 -7.10
CA ARG A 109 5.33 -13.41 -8.03
C ARG A 109 4.29 -12.94 -9.05
N LEU A 110 3.01 -12.91 -8.66
CA LEU A 110 1.91 -12.37 -9.46
C LEU A 110 1.40 -11.05 -8.86
N PRO A 111 2.18 -9.95 -8.97
CA PRO A 111 1.88 -8.70 -8.30
C PRO A 111 0.60 -8.00 -8.79
N LEU A 112 0.22 -8.10 -10.07
CA LEU A 112 -1.03 -7.50 -10.54
C LEU A 112 -2.25 -8.30 -10.10
N HIS A 113 -2.15 -9.63 -10.08
CA HIS A 113 -3.23 -10.48 -9.54
C HIS A 113 -3.39 -10.27 -8.02
N ALA A 114 -2.28 -10.15 -7.30
CA ALA A 114 -2.30 -9.78 -5.89
C ALA A 114 -2.97 -8.41 -5.68
N ALA A 115 -2.61 -7.41 -6.50
CA ALA A 115 -3.23 -6.09 -6.43
C ALA A 115 -4.74 -6.13 -6.71
N HIS A 116 -5.18 -6.94 -7.68
CA HIS A 116 -6.60 -7.15 -7.97
C HIS A 116 -7.33 -7.76 -6.77
N ALA A 117 -6.79 -8.83 -6.18
CA ALA A 117 -7.37 -9.45 -4.98
C ALA A 117 -7.50 -8.46 -3.80
N PHE A 118 -6.46 -7.67 -3.54
CA PHE A 118 -6.53 -6.64 -2.48
C PHE A 118 -7.53 -5.51 -2.80
N ASP A 119 -7.71 -5.14 -4.07
CA ASP A 119 -8.71 -4.15 -4.48
C ASP A 119 -10.14 -4.65 -4.20
N ARG A 120 -10.38 -5.94 -4.46
CA ARG A 120 -11.65 -6.61 -4.18
C ARG A 120 -11.93 -6.71 -2.69
N ALA A 121 -10.93 -7.10 -1.90
CA ALA A 121 -11.03 -7.09 -0.44
C ALA A 121 -11.40 -5.69 0.08
N ALA A 122 -10.71 -4.64 -0.41
CA ALA A 122 -11.01 -3.26 -0.01
C ALA A 122 -12.42 -2.82 -0.40
N GLY A 123 -12.93 -3.24 -1.55
CA GLY A 123 -14.31 -2.99 -1.98
C GLY A 123 -15.35 -3.64 -1.07
N LEU A 124 -15.11 -4.89 -0.65
CA LEU A 124 -15.98 -5.60 0.29
C LEU A 124 -15.96 -4.98 1.68
N TYR A 125 -14.79 -4.60 2.20
CA TYR A 125 -14.67 -3.88 3.47
C TYR A 125 -15.38 -2.52 3.43
N LEU A 126 -15.32 -1.81 2.30
CA LEU A 126 -16.07 -0.56 2.11
C LEU A 126 -17.59 -0.78 2.19
N GLN A 127 -18.12 -1.85 1.60
CA GLN A 127 -19.56 -2.13 1.63
C GLN A 127 -20.09 -2.38 3.05
N VAL A 128 -19.24 -2.80 3.98
CA VAL A 128 -19.61 -3.09 5.37
C VAL A 128 -19.12 -2.03 6.36
N GLU A 129 -18.63 -0.90 5.83
CA GLU A 129 -18.09 0.25 6.58
C GLU A 129 -16.92 -0.12 7.53
N GLU A 130 -16.16 -1.16 7.18
CA GLU A 130 -14.97 -1.55 7.94
C GLU A 130 -13.75 -0.83 7.36
N ASN A 131 -13.38 0.30 7.98
CA ASN A 131 -12.33 1.17 7.46
C ASN A 131 -10.92 0.61 7.65
N GLY A 132 -10.68 -0.18 8.70
CA GLY A 132 -9.34 -0.66 9.06
C GLY A 132 -8.79 -1.70 8.07
N GLY A 133 -9.57 -2.74 7.77
CA GLY A 133 -9.28 -3.75 6.76
C GLY A 133 -9.28 -3.16 5.35
N ARG A 134 -10.15 -2.19 5.04
CA ARG A 134 -10.07 -1.44 3.77
C ARG A 134 -8.71 -0.76 3.60
N ASP A 135 -8.26 0.01 4.57
CA ASP A 135 -6.99 0.74 4.50
C ASP A 135 -5.79 -0.23 4.40
N ARG A 136 -5.81 -1.32 5.17
CA ARG A 136 -4.80 -2.39 5.09
C ARG A 136 -4.74 -3.01 3.69
N CYS A 137 -5.89 -3.31 3.09
CA CYS A 137 -5.97 -3.86 1.74
C CYS A 137 -5.50 -2.85 0.67
N LEU A 138 -5.87 -1.58 0.78
CA LEU A 138 -5.41 -0.54 -0.15
C LEU A 138 -3.89 -0.35 -0.10
N LEU A 139 -3.29 -0.42 1.08
CA LEU A 139 -1.83 -0.41 1.24
C LEU A 139 -1.19 -1.64 0.57
N ALA A 140 -1.74 -2.83 0.81
CA ALA A 140 -1.24 -4.05 0.20
C ALA A 140 -1.36 -4.04 -1.33
N ARG A 141 -2.46 -3.50 -1.86
CA ARG A 141 -2.67 -3.24 -3.30
C ARG A 141 -1.62 -2.30 -3.87
N SER A 142 -1.36 -1.16 -3.22
CA SER A 142 -0.35 -0.19 -3.68
C SER A 142 1.03 -0.84 -3.77
N ARG A 143 1.43 -1.56 -2.72
CA ARG A 143 2.69 -2.31 -2.69
C ARG A 143 2.78 -3.36 -3.78
N ALA A 144 1.70 -4.09 -4.03
CA ALA A 144 1.65 -5.07 -5.10
C ALA A 144 1.80 -4.41 -6.48
N ARG A 145 1.09 -3.31 -6.75
CA ARG A 145 1.26 -2.53 -8.00
C ARG A 145 2.67 -1.97 -8.16
N HIS A 146 3.27 -1.45 -7.09
CA HIS A 146 4.64 -0.95 -7.10
C HIS A 146 5.64 -2.05 -7.49
N ARG A 147 5.45 -3.27 -7.01
CA ARG A 147 6.27 -4.43 -7.42
C ARG A 147 6.15 -4.74 -8.91
N ALA A 148 4.95 -4.67 -9.48
CA ALA A 148 4.72 -4.91 -10.91
C ALA A 148 5.43 -3.86 -11.80
N ARG A 149 5.41 -2.58 -11.41
CA ARG A 149 5.94 -1.47 -12.23
C ARG A 149 7.43 -1.61 -12.54
N PRO A 150 7.86 -1.28 -13.78
CA PRO A 150 9.28 -1.30 -14.18
C PRO A 150 10.14 -0.37 -13.29
N PRO A 151 11.43 -0.67 -13.10
CA PRO A 151 12.33 0.24 -12.40
C PRO A 151 12.44 1.57 -13.18
N GLY A 152 12.34 2.69 -12.46
CA GLY A 152 12.39 4.02 -13.06
C GLY A 152 12.20 5.12 -12.01
N VAL A 153 12.39 6.39 -12.42
CA VAL A 153 12.30 7.56 -11.53
C VAL A 153 10.95 7.62 -10.81
N VAL A 154 9.87 7.30 -11.51
CA VAL A 154 8.50 7.24 -10.93
C VAL A 154 8.43 6.23 -9.78
N LYS A 155 9.05 5.06 -9.94
CA LYS A 155 9.07 4.02 -8.90
C LYS A 155 9.86 4.45 -7.66
N ALA A 156 10.94 5.21 -7.86
CA ALA A 156 11.74 5.78 -6.78
C ALA A 156 10.95 6.86 -6.02
N LEU A 157 10.31 7.79 -6.74
CA LEU A 157 9.47 8.82 -6.12
C LEU A 157 8.30 8.23 -5.33
N GLU A 158 7.64 7.19 -5.86
CA GLU A 158 6.58 6.49 -5.13
C GLU A 158 7.10 5.74 -3.91
N ALA A 159 8.29 5.14 -3.99
CA ALA A 159 8.91 4.49 -2.84
C ALA A 159 9.26 5.49 -1.73
N VAL A 160 9.75 6.68 -2.11
CA VAL A 160 10.00 7.79 -1.19
C VAL A 160 8.68 8.27 -0.58
N SER A 161 7.64 8.48 -1.38
CA SER A 161 6.31 8.84 -0.88
C SER A 161 5.73 7.78 0.07
N ASP A 162 5.87 6.49 -0.25
CA ASP A 162 5.42 5.38 0.60
C ASP A 162 6.23 5.30 1.91
N LEU A 163 7.52 5.65 1.87
CA LEU A 163 8.38 5.72 3.05
C LEU A 163 8.01 6.90 3.95
N LEU A 164 7.87 8.09 3.36
CA LEU A 164 7.61 9.36 4.05
C LEU A 164 6.18 9.43 4.61
N ALA A 165 5.18 9.13 3.78
CA ALA A 165 3.78 9.32 4.15
C ALA A 165 3.14 8.04 4.71
N GLY A 166 3.59 6.85 4.29
CA GLY A 166 3.00 5.56 4.67
C GLY A 166 1.50 5.47 4.33
N TYR A 167 1.11 4.67 3.34
CA TYR A 167 -0.31 4.50 3.02
C TYR A 167 -1.08 3.92 4.23
N GLY A 168 -2.03 4.70 4.78
CA GLY A 168 -2.74 4.39 6.03
C GLY A 168 -2.63 5.45 7.14
N TYR A 169 -2.10 6.65 6.87
CA TYR A 169 -2.07 7.77 7.83
C TYR A 169 -1.44 7.41 9.17
N GLN A 170 -0.16 7.04 9.16
CA GLN A 170 0.60 6.83 10.39
C GLN A 170 1.38 8.11 10.74
N PRO A 171 0.78 9.07 11.49
CA PRO A 171 1.42 10.34 11.82
C PRO A 171 2.78 10.16 12.52
N TYR A 172 2.96 9.05 13.24
CA TYR A 172 4.20 8.69 13.91
C TYR A 172 5.39 8.50 12.96
N ARG A 173 5.17 8.05 11.72
CA ARG A 173 6.25 7.92 10.72
C ARG A 173 6.75 9.28 10.27
N LEU A 174 5.83 10.22 10.07
CA LEU A 174 6.18 11.57 9.67
C LEU A 174 6.88 12.31 10.80
N PHE A 175 6.47 12.07 12.05
CA PHE A 175 7.22 12.52 13.23
C PHE A 175 8.64 11.96 13.25
N GLY A 176 8.81 10.66 12.97
CA GLY A 176 10.13 10.05 12.80
C GLY A 176 10.96 10.70 11.70
N PHE A 177 10.34 11.07 10.57
CA PHE A 177 11.01 11.79 9.49
C PHE A 177 11.48 13.18 9.93
N VAL A 178 10.64 13.93 10.65
CA VAL A 178 11.00 15.23 11.24
C VAL A 178 12.17 15.08 12.20
N LEU A 179 12.18 14.05 13.05
CA LEU A 179 13.31 13.78 13.95
C LEU A 179 14.60 13.47 13.20
N VAL A 180 14.54 12.69 12.12
CA VAL A 180 15.71 12.41 11.26
C VAL A 180 16.20 13.68 10.59
N GLN A 181 15.30 14.51 10.08
CA GLN A 181 15.61 15.79 9.46
C GLN A 181 16.33 16.71 10.45
N LEU A 182 15.80 16.87 11.68
CA LEU A 182 16.46 17.60 12.75
C LEU A 182 17.85 17.04 13.06
N ALA A 183 17.98 15.72 13.24
CA ALA A 183 19.27 15.10 13.53
C ALA A 183 20.31 15.35 12.42
N VAL A 184 19.90 15.33 11.15
CA VAL A 184 20.78 15.64 10.01
C VAL A 184 21.22 17.10 10.05
N PHE A 185 20.32 18.06 10.30
CA PHE A 185 20.69 19.48 10.38
C PHE A 185 21.59 19.78 11.59
N ILE A 186 21.34 19.16 12.75
CA ILE A 186 22.23 19.24 13.92
C ILE A 186 23.62 18.74 13.54
N LEU A 187 23.71 17.55 12.92
CA LEU A 187 24.99 16.98 12.53
C LEU A 187 25.74 17.87 11.53
N LEU A 188 25.05 18.38 10.50
CA LEU A 188 25.64 19.31 9.54
C LEU A 188 26.14 20.60 10.20
N LEU A 189 25.35 21.17 11.12
CA LEU A 189 25.73 22.39 11.83
C LEU A 189 26.94 22.17 12.72
N THR A 190 27.00 21.05 13.45
CA THR A 190 28.15 20.69 14.31
C THR A 190 29.45 20.45 13.53
N GLN A 191 29.39 20.18 12.22
CA GLN A 191 30.57 20.05 11.36
C GLN A 191 31.06 21.42 10.84
N ILE A 192 30.19 22.42 10.83
CA ILE A 192 30.46 23.75 10.25
C ILE A 192 30.74 24.78 11.35
N SER A 193 30.16 24.60 12.53
CA SER A 193 30.24 25.52 13.66
C SER A 193 31.19 25.02 14.74
N ASP A 194 31.94 25.93 15.35
CA ASP A 194 32.83 25.66 16.49
C ASP A 194 32.09 25.71 17.85
N THR A 195 30.76 25.77 17.82
CA THR A 195 29.91 25.87 19.01
C THR A 195 29.66 24.51 19.66
N ALA A 196 29.23 24.54 20.93
CA ALA A 196 28.88 23.32 21.65
C ALA A 196 27.63 22.67 21.01
N VAL A 197 27.65 21.35 20.86
CA VAL A 197 26.55 20.56 20.24
C VAL A 197 25.17 20.87 20.81
N GLY A 198 25.06 21.18 22.11
CA GLY A 198 23.79 21.56 22.74
C GLY A 198 23.24 22.89 22.25
N GLN A 199 24.12 23.86 21.95
CA GLN A 199 23.73 25.15 21.38
C GLN A 199 23.29 25.00 19.92
N ASP A 200 23.97 24.15 19.15
CA ASP A 200 23.59 23.83 17.78
C ASP A 200 22.23 23.15 17.70
N ALA A 201 22.01 22.15 18.57
CA ALA A 201 20.71 21.48 18.68
C ALA A 201 19.58 22.45 19.03
N TYR A 202 19.84 23.39 19.93
CA TYR A 202 18.88 24.44 20.28
C TYR A 202 18.59 25.39 19.11
N MET A 203 19.62 25.84 18.40
CA MET A 203 19.48 26.75 17.26
C MET A 203 18.68 26.09 16.12
N VAL A 204 19.01 24.85 15.75
CA VAL A 204 18.29 24.06 14.74
C VAL A 204 16.83 23.89 15.17
N LEU A 205 16.57 23.45 16.41
CA LEU A 205 15.20 23.25 16.89
C LEU A 205 14.36 24.55 16.86
N MET A 206 14.95 25.67 17.27
CA MET A 206 14.25 26.96 17.26
C MET A 206 14.00 27.44 15.83
N ASN A 207 14.98 27.32 14.93
CA ASN A 207 14.82 27.69 13.53
C ASN A 207 13.78 26.82 12.80
N TYR A 208 13.71 25.52 13.15
CA TYR A 208 12.73 24.60 12.60
C TYR A 208 11.28 24.97 12.96
N LEU A 209 11.07 25.46 14.19
CA LEU A 209 9.74 25.88 14.69
C LEU A 209 9.40 27.32 14.28
N ASN A 210 10.40 28.20 14.25
CA ASN A 210 10.26 29.60 13.95
C ASN A 210 11.46 30.07 13.11
N PRO A 211 11.32 30.19 11.78
CA PRO A 211 12.42 30.55 10.90
C PRO A 211 13.11 31.84 11.36
N LEU A 212 14.43 31.80 11.49
CA LEU A 212 15.24 32.93 11.96
C LEU A 212 15.11 34.13 11.02
N GLY A 213 15.09 35.34 11.59
CA GLY A 213 15.01 36.57 10.83
C GLY A 213 16.36 37.00 10.25
N PHE A 214 16.33 37.95 9.31
CA PHE A 214 17.54 38.60 8.79
C PHE A 214 18.36 39.33 9.86
N GLY A 215 17.77 39.62 11.04
CA GLY A 215 18.46 40.25 12.17
C GLY A 215 19.35 39.28 12.93
N ASP A 216 18.95 38.01 13.03
CA ASP A 216 19.59 37.00 13.87
C ASP A 216 20.81 36.34 13.19
N THR A 217 20.99 36.60 11.90
CA THR A 217 21.98 35.92 11.04
C THR A 217 23.14 36.81 10.59
N ARG A 218 23.18 38.07 11.04
CA ARG A 218 24.14 39.07 10.56
C ARG A 218 25.61 38.74 10.85
N ASP A 219 25.86 38.08 11.98
CA ASP A 219 27.22 37.75 12.42
C ASP A 219 27.60 36.29 12.10
N MET A 220 26.75 35.57 11.37
CA MET A 220 26.97 34.15 11.06
C MET A 220 27.76 33.95 9.76
N PRO A 221 28.58 32.89 9.67
CA PRO A 221 29.20 32.48 8.42
C PRO A 221 28.15 32.22 7.33
N HIS A 222 28.47 32.55 6.07
CA HIS A 222 27.55 32.40 4.94
C HIS A 222 27.05 30.95 4.77
N SER A 223 27.90 29.95 5.06
CA SER A 223 27.55 28.52 5.03
C SER A 223 26.45 28.18 6.04
N THR A 224 26.57 28.68 7.27
CA THR A 224 25.60 28.50 8.35
C THR A 224 24.26 29.16 8.01
N TRP A 225 24.31 30.35 7.42
CA TRP A 225 23.11 31.05 6.94
C TRP A 225 22.34 30.24 5.88
N VAL A 226 23.02 29.74 4.85
CA VAL A 226 22.38 28.92 3.81
C VAL A 226 21.74 27.66 4.41
N LEU A 227 22.41 27.02 5.37
CA LEU A 227 21.90 25.84 6.04
C LEU A 227 20.59 26.12 6.79
N PHE A 228 20.52 27.21 7.57
CA PHE A 228 19.31 27.62 8.29
C PHE A 228 18.16 28.00 7.36
N VAL A 229 18.44 28.60 6.20
CA VAL A 229 17.42 28.89 5.19
C VAL A 229 16.81 27.60 4.63
N ILE A 230 17.66 26.65 4.23
CA ILE A 230 17.21 25.35 3.71
C ILE A 230 16.40 24.62 4.79
N GLU A 231 16.90 24.62 6.02
CA GLU A 231 16.20 24.04 7.16
C GLU A 231 14.82 24.67 7.34
N GLY A 232 14.70 25.99 7.45
CA GLY A 232 13.43 26.66 7.71
C GLY A 232 12.36 26.39 6.64
N TYR A 233 12.76 26.37 5.35
CA TYR A 233 11.85 25.98 4.27
C TYR A 233 11.46 24.51 4.35
N SER A 234 12.44 23.62 4.58
CA SER A 234 12.18 22.20 4.69
C SER A 234 11.28 21.86 5.90
N GLY A 235 11.45 22.56 7.02
CA GLY A 235 10.62 22.43 8.22
C GLY A 235 9.19 22.93 7.98
N SER A 236 9.04 24.08 7.32
CA SER A 236 7.72 24.64 6.94
C SER A 236 6.94 23.69 6.03
N VAL A 237 7.60 23.09 5.03
CA VAL A 237 6.99 22.10 4.13
C VAL A 237 6.61 20.83 4.90
N SER A 238 7.52 20.28 5.72
CA SER A 238 7.25 19.09 6.54
C SER A 238 6.08 19.31 7.51
N LEU A 239 6.04 20.46 8.18
CA LEU A 239 4.98 20.84 9.12
C LEU A 239 3.62 21.02 8.41
N SER A 240 3.62 21.66 7.23
CA SER A 240 2.41 21.84 6.41
C SER A 240 1.82 20.50 5.97
N ILE A 241 2.67 19.57 5.52
CA ILE A 241 2.27 18.21 5.15
C ILE A 241 1.74 17.47 6.40
N PHE A 242 2.42 17.59 7.55
CA PHE A 242 1.97 16.98 8.80
C PHE A 242 0.57 17.46 9.20
N PHE A 243 0.34 18.77 9.20
CA PHE A 243 -0.97 19.35 9.51
C PHE A 243 -2.04 18.93 8.51
N ALA A 244 -1.75 18.97 7.20
CA ALA A 244 -2.68 18.52 6.18
C ALA A 244 -3.10 17.05 6.39
N LEU A 245 -2.16 16.19 6.77
CA LEU A 245 -2.44 14.79 7.08
C LEU A 245 -3.20 14.60 8.39
N LEU A 246 -2.88 15.39 9.42
CA LEU A 246 -3.56 15.35 10.73
C LEU A 246 -5.03 15.76 10.59
N VAL A 247 -5.29 16.85 9.87
CA VAL A 247 -6.64 17.33 9.55
C VAL A 247 -7.42 16.26 8.78
N ARG A 248 -6.81 15.65 7.75
CA ARG A 248 -7.45 14.60 6.96
C ARG A 248 -7.79 13.35 7.79
N LYS A 249 -6.95 12.99 8.77
CA LYS A 249 -7.23 11.88 9.69
C LYS A 249 -8.42 12.19 10.59
N TRP A 250 -8.50 13.42 11.12
CA TRP A 250 -9.59 13.87 11.97
C TRP A 250 -10.95 13.83 11.26
N PHE A 251 -11.02 14.21 9.97
CA PHE A 251 -12.27 14.16 9.20
C PHE A 251 -12.69 12.75 8.75
N ARG A 252 -11.84 11.73 8.92
CA ARG A 252 -12.18 10.33 8.59
C ARG A 252 -12.67 9.53 9.80
N LEU A 253 -12.47 10.03 11.01
CA LEU A 253 -12.93 9.43 12.27
C LEU A 253 -14.28 10.04 12.65
#